data_AF-A0A7S1Y8Z7-F1
#
_entry.id   AF-A0A7S1Y8Z7-F1
#
_cell.length_a   1.000
_cell.length_b   1.000
_cell.length_c   1.000
_cell.angle_alpha   90.00
_cell.angle_beta   90.00
_cell.angle_gamma   90.00
#
_symmetry.space_group_name_H-M   'P 1'
#
loop_
_entity.id
_entity.type
_entity.pdbx_description
1 polymer ?
#
loop_
_entity_poly.entity_id
_entity_poly.type
_entity_poly.pdbx_seq_one_letter_code
_entity_poly.pdbx_strand_id
1 'polypeptide(L)'
;LGIGGQFGGKYFCHDVRVIRLPRHGASCPVGLGVSCSADRQVLGKITPEGVFIEQLEENVGKYLPEVSEEQLNNTSEVVRIQMNDMSMDELRKTLSEYPIRTRLSLTGTIVVA
;
A
#
# COMPACT_ATOMS: atom_id res chain seq x y z
N LEU A 1 -9.08 14.15 3.23
CA LEU A 1 -7.66 13.92 2.91
C LEU A 1 -7.43 13.75 1.41
N GLY A 2 -8.23 12.94 0.69
CA GLY A 2 -8.08 12.79 -0.76
C GLY A 2 -6.84 11.99 -1.21
N ILE A 3 -6.00 11.56 -0.25
CA ILE A 3 -4.77 10.78 -0.47
C ILE A 3 -5.09 9.33 -0.90
N GLY A 4 -6.19 8.75 -0.41
CA GLY A 4 -6.63 7.40 -0.76
C GLY A 4 -5.59 6.31 -0.53
N GLY A 5 -5.76 5.19 -1.25
CA GLY A 5 -4.83 4.07 -1.23
C GLY A 5 -3.63 4.37 -2.12
N GLN A 6 -2.66 5.12 -1.58
CA GLN A 6 -1.42 5.55 -2.25
C GLN A 6 -1.60 6.62 -3.35
N PHE A 7 -2.47 6.41 -4.34
CA PHE A 7 -2.57 7.27 -5.55
C PHE A 7 -3.86 8.09 -5.63
N GLY A 8 -4.30 8.65 -4.51
CA GLY A 8 -5.50 9.47 -4.42
C GLY A 8 -6.77 8.65 -4.13
N GLY A 9 -7.80 9.32 -3.63
CA GLY A 9 -9.14 8.73 -3.44
C GLY A 9 -9.58 8.63 -1.98
N LYS A 10 -10.43 7.64 -1.70
CA LYS A 10 -11.17 7.51 -0.43
C LYS A 10 -10.41 6.77 0.68
N TYR A 11 -9.77 5.65 0.33
CA TYR A 11 -9.28 4.65 1.29
C TYR A 11 -7.88 4.98 1.84
N PHE A 12 -7.77 6.08 2.58
CA PHE A 12 -6.50 6.45 3.25
C PHE A 12 -6.18 5.60 4.48
N CYS A 13 -7.23 5.15 5.19
CA CYS A 13 -7.11 4.20 6.30
C CYS A 13 -8.20 3.15 6.15
N HIS A 14 -7.91 1.92 6.55
CA HIS A 14 -8.93 0.86 6.64
C HIS A 14 -9.90 1.16 7.78
N ASP A 15 -9.37 1.52 8.94
CA ASP A 15 -10.11 1.94 10.12
C ASP A 15 -9.26 2.85 11.03
N VAL A 16 -9.83 3.22 12.18
CA VAL A 16 -9.16 4.04 13.21
C VAL A 16 -9.39 3.41 14.58
N ARG A 17 -8.38 3.46 15.45
CA ARG A 17 -8.47 3.11 16.87
C ARG A 17 -7.98 4.28 17.71
N VAL A 18 -8.75 4.64 18.74
CA VAL A 18 -8.42 5.75 19.66
C VAL A 18 -8.50 5.24 21.10
N ILE A 19 -7.42 5.38 21.84
CA ILE A 19 -7.33 4.96 23.25
C ILE A 19 -7.03 6.18 24.11
N ARG A 20 -7.92 6.49 25.06
CA ARG A 20 -7.71 7.55 26.05
C ARG A 20 -7.19 6.94 27.35
N LEU A 21 -5.94 7.23 27.70
CA LEU A 21 -5.32 6.80 28.95
C LEU A 21 -5.35 7.90 30.00
N PRO A 22 -5.35 7.59 31.31
CA PRO A 22 -5.16 8.60 32.36
C PRO A 22 -3.81 9.31 32.19
N ARG A 23 -3.71 10.52 32.75
CA ARG A 23 -2.49 11.34 32.65
C ARG A 23 -2.30 12.17 33.90
N HIS A 24 -1.06 12.50 34.22
CA HIS A 24 -0.72 13.51 35.22
C HIS A 24 -1.27 14.89 34.79
N GLY A 25 -1.63 15.76 35.74
CA GLY A 25 -2.22 17.08 35.46
C GLY A 25 -1.37 17.95 34.53
N ALA A 26 -0.05 17.88 34.71
CA ALA A 26 0.95 18.62 33.94
C ALA A 26 1.47 17.87 32.68
N SER A 27 0.86 16.75 32.27
CA SER A 27 1.34 15.96 31.12
C SER A 27 0.18 15.55 30.22
N CYS A 28 0.43 15.46 28.91
CA CYS A 28 -0.54 14.96 27.92
C CYS A 28 0.15 14.34 26.70
N PRO A 29 0.76 13.14 26.82
CA PRO A 29 1.40 12.49 25.69
C PRO A 29 0.36 12.07 24.64
N VAL A 30 0.74 12.18 23.36
CA VAL A 30 -0.06 11.74 22.22
C VAL A 30 0.82 10.87 21.32
N GLY A 31 0.39 9.64 21.06
CA GLY A 31 1.01 8.74 20.11
C GLY A 31 0.13 8.58 18.87
N LEU A 32 0.74 8.55 17.69
CA LEU A 32 0.10 8.23 16.42
C LEU A 32 0.91 7.14 15.74
N GLY A 33 0.24 6.07 15.32
CA GLY A 33 0.87 4.94 14.65
C GLY A 33 -0.05 4.34 13.60
N VAL A 34 0.53 3.55 12.70
CA VAL A 34 -0.18 2.82 11.66
C VAL A 34 0.34 1.39 11.61
N SER A 35 -0.53 0.45 11.27
CA SER A 35 -0.11 -0.79 10.64
C SER A 35 -0.22 -0.63 9.14
N CYS A 36 0.79 -1.07 8.39
CA CYS A 36 0.85 -0.88 6.94
C CYS A 36 0.09 -1.99 6.20
N SER A 37 0.16 -2.00 4.86
CA SER A 37 -0.43 -3.08 4.06
C SER A 37 0.14 -4.47 4.40
N ALA A 38 1.31 -4.53 5.04
CA ALA A 38 1.88 -5.75 5.60
C ALA A 38 1.52 -5.88 7.10
N ASP A 39 0.21 -5.87 7.40
CA ASP A 39 -0.37 -6.05 8.74
C ASP A 39 -0.11 -7.48 9.26
N ARG A 40 0.81 -7.63 10.22
CA ARG A 40 1.44 -8.92 10.55
C ARG A 40 1.64 -9.09 12.06
N GLN A 41 0.54 -9.29 12.76
CA GLN A 41 0.50 -9.72 14.15
C GLN A 41 -0.13 -11.10 14.27
N VAL A 42 0.28 -11.86 15.28
CA VAL A 42 -0.32 -13.17 15.62
C VAL A 42 -0.31 -13.31 17.13
N LEU A 43 -1.48 -13.51 17.74
CA LEU A 43 -1.60 -13.82 19.16
C LEU A 43 -1.24 -15.28 19.43
N GLY A 44 -0.73 -15.56 20.62
CA GLY A 44 -0.46 -16.91 21.10
C GLY A 44 -0.76 -17.03 22.59
N LYS A 45 -1.08 -18.25 23.04
CA LYS A 45 -1.29 -18.54 24.47
C LYS A 45 -0.84 -19.96 24.80
N ILE A 46 -0.40 -20.15 26.04
CA ILE A 46 -0.07 -21.46 26.61
C ILE A 46 -1.00 -21.69 27.80
N THR A 47 -1.63 -22.86 27.84
CA THR A 47 -2.52 -23.28 28.91
C THR A 47 -2.20 -24.72 29.32
N PRO A 48 -2.78 -25.27 30.40
CA PRO A 48 -2.61 -26.68 30.75
C PRO A 48 -3.01 -27.66 29.62
N GLU A 49 -3.86 -27.22 28.69
CA GLU A 49 -4.32 -27.99 27.54
C GLU A 49 -3.34 -27.96 26.34
N GLY A 50 -2.35 -27.06 26.33
CA GLY A 50 -1.32 -27.01 25.29
C GLY A 50 -0.90 -25.61 24.84
N VAL A 51 -0.32 -25.54 23.64
CA VAL A 51 0.14 -24.30 22.98
C VAL A 51 -0.84 -23.95 21.87
N PHE A 52 -1.29 -22.70 21.85
CA PHE A 52 -2.26 -22.19 20.89
C PHE A 52 -1.71 -20.97 20.17
N ILE A 53 -2.02 -20.87 18.89
CA ILE A 53 -1.69 -19.75 18.03
C ILE A 53 -2.97 -19.25 17.36
N GLU A 54 -3.07 -17.94 17.14
CA GLU A 54 -4.17 -17.33 16.39
C GLU A 54 -4.20 -17.87 14.96
N GLN A 55 -5.38 -18.34 14.55
CA GLN A 55 -5.62 -18.83 13.20
C GLN A 55 -5.77 -17.65 12.25
N LEU A 56 -4.84 -17.52 11.31
CA LEU A 56 -4.95 -16.58 10.21
C LEU A 56 -5.78 -17.17 9.05
N GLU A 57 -6.13 -16.33 8.08
CA GLU A 57 -6.76 -16.79 6.85
C GLU A 57 -5.81 -17.63 6.00
N GLU A 58 -6.21 -18.86 5.67
CA GLU A 58 -5.45 -19.73 4.77
C GLU A 58 -5.93 -19.66 3.31
N ASN A 59 -7.20 -19.33 3.07
CA ASN A 59 -7.78 -19.19 1.73
C ASN A 59 -8.03 -17.73 1.39
N VAL A 60 -6.95 -16.97 1.17
CA VAL A 60 -7.03 -15.55 0.82
C VAL A 60 -7.67 -15.29 -0.55
N GLY A 61 -7.64 -16.29 -1.46
CA GLY A 61 -8.19 -16.17 -2.81
C GLY A 61 -9.68 -15.88 -2.84
N LYS A 62 -10.44 -16.23 -1.79
CA LYS A 62 -11.87 -15.93 -1.68
C LYS A 62 -12.19 -14.43 -1.58
N TYR A 63 -11.20 -13.59 -1.26
CA TYR A 63 -11.34 -12.14 -1.23
C TYR A 63 -11.02 -11.47 -2.56
N LEU A 64 -10.57 -12.22 -3.57
CA LEU A 64 -10.42 -11.69 -4.92
C LEU A 64 -11.79 -11.38 -5.50
N PRO A 65 -12.04 -10.12 -5.93
CA PRO A 65 -13.29 -9.78 -6.58
C PRO A 65 -13.36 -10.42 -7.98
N GLU A 66 -14.57 -10.60 -8.50
CA GLU A 66 -14.79 -11.03 -9.89
C GLU A 66 -14.41 -9.95 -10.93
N VAL A 67 -14.02 -8.76 -10.48
CA VAL A 67 -13.58 -7.65 -11.33
C VAL A 67 -12.21 -7.95 -11.93
N SER A 68 -12.14 -7.98 -13.25
CA SER A 68 -10.91 -8.14 -14.02
C SER A 68 -10.08 -6.85 -14.06
N GLU A 69 -8.78 -6.99 -14.31
CA GLU A 69 -7.88 -5.84 -14.49
C GLU A 69 -8.30 -4.95 -15.67
N GLU A 70 -8.85 -5.53 -16.74
CA GLU A 70 -9.37 -4.77 -17.89
C GLU A 70 -10.50 -3.82 -17.46
N GLN A 71 -11.40 -4.27 -16.58
CA GLN A 71 -12.48 -3.45 -16.06
C GLN A 71 -11.98 -2.26 -15.22
N LEU A 72 -10.82 -2.39 -14.57
CA LEU A 72 -10.16 -1.32 -13.80
C LEU A 72 -9.37 -0.36 -14.70
N ASN A 73 -8.84 -0.86 -15.82
CA ASN A 73 -8.00 -0.11 -16.75
C ASN A 73 -8.77 0.86 -17.67
N ASN A 74 -10.12 0.81 -17.66
CA ASN A 74 -10.99 1.66 -18.49
C ASN A 74 -10.91 3.17 -18.20
N THR A 75 -10.08 3.61 -17.25
CA THR A 75 -10.02 5.01 -16.79
C THR A 75 -8.70 5.71 -17.12
N SER A 76 -7.62 5.00 -17.49
CA SER A 76 -6.37 5.64 -17.89
C SER A 76 -5.48 4.74 -18.74
N GLU A 77 -5.06 5.27 -19.90
CA GLU A 77 -4.04 4.67 -20.75
C GLU A 77 -2.74 4.47 -19.96
N VAL A 78 -2.11 3.31 -20.13
CA VAL A 78 -0.79 3.01 -19.55
C VAL A 78 0.27 3.30 -20.60
N VAL A 79 1.15 4.25 -20.30
CA VAL A 79 2.28 4.56 -21.20
C VAL A 79 3.39 3.55 -20.96
N ARG A 80 3.75 2.79 -21.99
CA ARG A 80 4.86 1.83 -21.93
C ARG A 80 6.19 2.53 -22.25
N ILE A 81 7.19 2.34 -21.41
CA ILE A 81 8.53 2.97 -21.54
C ILE A 81 9.58 1.86 -21.59
N GLN A 82 10.28 1.74 -22.73
CA GLN A 82 11.42 0.83 -22.92
C GLN A 82 12.73 1.58 -22.61
N MET A 83 13.23 1.44 -21.38
CA MET A 83 14.34 2.24 -20.87
C MET A 83 15.69 1.84 -21.47
N ASN A 84 15.86 0.58 -21.86
CA ASN A 84 17.13 0.09 -22.42
C ASN A 84 17.41 0.60 -23.83
N ASP A 85 16.38 1.09 -24.54
CA ASP A 85 16.50 1.60 -25.91
C ASP A 85 16.89 3.09 -25.95
N MET A 86 16.99 3.74 -24.78
CA MET A 86 17.21 5.18 -24.63
C MET A 86 18.43 5.48 -23.78
N SER A 87 19.16 6.53 -24.16
CA SER A 87 20.07 7.21 -23.24
C SER A 87 19.28 7.90 -22.10
N MET A 88 19.98 8.24 -21.01
CA MET A 88 19.33 8.94 -19.89
C MET A 88 18.74 10.30 -20.28
N ASP A 89 19.32 11.00 -21.26
CA ASP A 89 18.80 12.27 -21.74
C ASP A 89 17.52 12.11 -22.57
N GLU A 90 17.47 11.07 -23.41
CA GLU A 90 16.25 10.70 -24.15
C GLU A 90 15.12 10.29 -23.21
N LEU A 91 15.41 9.42 -22.23
CA LEU A 91 14.42 8.98 -21.25
C LEU A 91 13.82 10.17 -20.48
N ARG A 92 14.66 11.11 -20.02
CA ARG A 92 14.18 12.32 -19.32
C ARG A 92 13.33 13.21 -20.21
N LYS A 93 13.73 13.38 -21.48
CA LYS A 93 12.95 14.15 -22.46
C LYS A 93 11.58 13.51 -22.67
N THR A 94 11.52 12.20 -22.90
CA THR A 94 10.25 11.46 -23.05
C THR A 94 9.38 11.57 -21.81
N LEU A 95 9.92 11.39 -20.61
CA LEU A 95 9.13 11.52 -19.37
C LEU A 95 8.59 12.94 -19.14
N SER A 96 9.28 13.98 -19.64
CA SER A 96 8.86 15.37 -19.51
C SER A 96 7.63 15.74 -20.37
N GLU A 97 7.28 14.91 -21.34
CA GLU A 97 6.11 15.13 -22.21
C GLU A 97 4.79 14.79 -21.50
N TYR A 98 4.83 14.05 -20.38
CA TYR A 98 3.65 13.59 -19.66
C TYR A 98 3.39 14.40 -18.37
N PRO A 99 2.13 14.75 -18.07
CA PRO A 99 1.79 15.40 -16.82
C PRO A 99 1.94 14.46 -15.63
N ILE A 100 2.00 15.03 -14.43
CA ILE A 100 1.95 14.25 -13.18
C ILE A 100 0.70 13.38 -13.10
N ARG A 101 0.79 12.26 -12.36
CA ARG A 101 -0.26 11.21 -12.23
C ARG A 101 -0.45 10.32 -13.46
N THR A 102 0.29 10.53 -14.54
CA THR A 102 0.32 9.59 -15.68
C THR A 102 0.85 8.23 -15.23
N ARG A 103 0.14 7.16 -15.57
CA ARG A 103 0.53 5.78 -15.22
C ARG A 103 1.51 5.24 -16.26
N LEU A 104 2.65 4.76 -15.78
CA LEU A 104 3.74 4.23 -16.60
C LEU A 104 3.91 2.72 -16.40
N SER A 105 4.32 2.02 -17.46
CA SER A 105 4.79 0.64 -17.43
C SER A 105 6.23 0.62 -17.91
N LEU A 106 7.16 0.46 -16.98
CA LEU A 106 8.60 0.53 -17.26
C LEU A 106 9.13 -0.85 -17.63
N THR A 107 10.01 -0.93 -18.62
CA THR A 107 10.73 -2.14 -18.99
C THR A 107 12.18 -1.76 -19.24
N GLY A 108 13.11 -2.47 -18.61
CA GLY A 108 14.54 -2.21 -18.74
C GLY A 108 15.29 -2.37 -17.42
N THR A 109 16.52 -1.88 -17.41
CA THR A 109 17.44 -2.03 -16.27
C THR A 109 17.16 -0.97 -15.20
N ILE A 110 17.08 -1.40 -13.94
CA ILE A 110 16.93 -0.50 -12.78
C ILE A 110 18.07 -0.81 -11.82
N VAL A 111 18.80 0.23 -11.42
CA VAL A 111 19.75 0.12 -10.32
C VAL A 111 18.98 0.14 -9.00
N VAL A 112 19.21 -0.86 -8.16
CA VAL A 112 18.67 -0.94 -6.80
C VAL A 112 19.84 -0.77 -5.84
N ALA A 113 19.79 0.27 -5.02
CA ALA A 113 20.85 0.64 -4.07
C ALA A 113 20.24 1.16 -2.77
#